data_AF-A0A6N3R526-F1
#
_entry.id   AF-A0A6N3R526-F1
#
_cell.length_a   1.000
_cell.length_b   1.000
_cell.length_c   1.000
_cell.angle_alpha   90.00
_cell.angle_beta   90.00
_cell.angle_gamma   90.00
#
_symmetry.space_group_name_H-M   'P 1'
#
loop_
_entity.id
_entity.type
_entity.pdbx_description
1 polymer ?
#
loop_
_entity_poly.entity_id
_entity_poly.type
_entity_poly.pdbx_seq_one_letter_code
_entity_poly.pdbx_strand_id
1 'polypeptide(L)'
;MSVLTNAKADATRIDNGGVMDVTGNATNTIINGGTQNINNHGIATGTNINSGTQNIKSGGKADTTNISTGSRQVVEKDGTATGSNISAGGSLIVYTGGIAHGVNQETGSALVANTGAGTDIEGYNKLSHFTITRRGG
;
A
#
# COMPACT_ATOMS: atom_id res chain seq x y z
N MET A 1 -14.40 6.42 9.63
CA MET A 1 -14.59 7.59 8.73
C MET A 1 -14.65 7.10 7.30
N SER A 2 -15.40 7.75 6.42
CA SER A 2 -15.43 7.41 5.00
C SER A 2 -15.15 8.63 4.12
N VAL A 3 -14.34 8.46 3.08
CA VAL A 3 -14.13 9.45 2.01
C VAL A 3 -14.85 8.93 0.78
N LEU A 4 -16.00 9.51 0.49
CA LEU A 4 -16.86 9.07 -0.61
C LEU A 4 -16.33 9.53 -1.97
N THR A 5 -16.88 8.97 -3.04
CA THR A 5 -16.59 9.39 -4.42
C THR A 5 -16.75 10.91 -4.57
N ASN A 6 -15.82 11.54 -5.28
CA ASN A 6 -15.68 13.00 -5.42
C ASN A 6 -15.35 13.78 -4.14
N ALA A 7 -15.27 13.13 -2.98
CA ALA A 7 -14.76 13.77 -1.76
C ALA A 7 -13.23 13.72 -1.71
N LYS A 8 -12.65 14.69 -0.99
CA LYS A 8 -11.24 14.73 -0.64
C LYS A 8 -11.07 14.83 0.86
N ALA A 9 -10.23 13.98 1.43
CA ALA A 9 -9.68 14.17 2.78
C ALA A 9 -8.19 14.47 2.67
N ASP A 10 -7.70 15.41 3.47
CA ASP A 10 -6.29 15.77 3.54
C ASP A 10 -5.80 15.72 4.98
N ALA A 11 -4.54 15.30 5.16
CA ALA A 11 -3.84 15.27 6.45
C ALA A 11 -4.61 14.55 7.57
N THR A 12 -5.41 13.52 7.22
CA THR A 12 -6.18 12.76 8.21
C THR A 12 -5.26 11.91 9.07
N ARG A 13 -5.44 11.95 10.39
CA ARG A 13 -4.78 11.04 11.32
C ARG A 13 -5.71 9.88 11.69
N ILE A 14 -5.24 8.64 11.53
CA ILE A 14 -5.94 7.41 11.90
C ILE A 14 -5.20 6.76 13.08
N ASP A 15 -5.69 6.98 14.29
CA ASP A 15 -5.12 6.42 15.52
C ASP A 15 -5.60 4.99 15.79
N ASN A 16 -5.07 4.38 16.86
CA ASN A 16 -5.38 3.00 17.26
C ASN A 16 -6.89 2.69 17.29
N GLY A 17 -7.30 1.63 16.60
CA GLY A 17 -8.71 1.24 16.43
C GLY A 17 -9.51 2.10 15.42
N GLY A 18 -8.93 3.21 14.94
CA GLY A 18 -9.53 4.04 13.90
C GLY A 18 -9.52 3.35 12.55
N VAL A 19 -10.57 3.59 11.77
CA VAL A 19 -10.71 3.07 10.39
C VAL A 19 -11.12 4.19 9.44
N MET A 20 -10.46 4.27 8.30
CA MET A 20 -10.81 5.15 7.18
C MET A 20 -11.09 4.32 5.93
N ASP A 21 -12.31 4.37 5.41
CA ASP A 21 -12.70 3.76 4.14
C ASP A 21 -12.68 4.80 3.03
N VAL A 22 -11.91 4.55 1.96
CA VAL A 22 -11.70 5.50 0.86
C VAL A 22 -12.31 4.95 -0.42
N THR A 23 -13.28 5.66 -0.98
CA THR A 23 -13.80 5.51 -2.37
C THR A 23 -13.67 6.81 -3.18
N GLY A 24 -13.18 7.88 -2.55
CA GLY A 24 -12.75 9.14 -3.17
C GLY A 24 -11.23 9.33 -3.09
N ASN A 25 -10.77 10.53 -2.71
CA ASN A 25 -9.35 10.87 -2.66
C ASN A 25 -8.87 11.17 -1.23
N ALA A 26 -7.85 10.47 -0.76
CA ALA A 26 -7.18 10.72 0.51
C ALA A 26 -5.74 11.18 0.27
N THR A 27 -5.34 12.34 0.80
CA THR A 27 -3.96 12.82 0.69
C THR A 27 -3.32 12.95 2.06
N ASN A 28 -2.02 12.68 2.15
CA ASN A 28 -1.20 12.93 3.34
C ASN A 28 -1.74 12.25 4.62
N THR A 29 -2.39 11.10 4.48
CA THR A 29 -2.95 10.38 5.63
C THR A 29 -1.81 9.87 6.52
N ILE A 30 -1.98 9.97 7.83
CA ILE A 30 -1.04 9.46 8.84
C ILE A 30 -1.71 8.34 9.62
N ILE A 31 -1.21 7.12 9.51
CA ILE A 31 -1.71 5.96 10.25
C ILE A 31 -0.81 5.71 11.46
N ASN A 32 -1.38 5.76 12.67
CA ASN A 32 -0.72 5.49 13.95
C ASN A 32 -1.50 4.46 14.77
N GLY A 33 -1.58 3.25 14.22
CA GLY A 33 -2.22 2.08 14.84
C GLY A 33 -3.61 1.78 14.30
N GLY A 34 -4.13 2.63 13.41
CA GLY A 34 -5.40 2.41 12.73
C GLY A 34 -5.27 1.66 11.40
N THR A 35 -6.36 1.69 10.63
CA THR A 35 -6.43 1.07 9.30
C THR A 35 -6.99 2.04 8.26
N GLN A 36 -6.34 2.12 7.10
CA GLN A 36 -6.89 2.76 5.91
C GLN A 36 -7.27 1.67 4.88
N ASN A 37 -8.54 1.59 4.51
CA ASN A 37 -9.00 0.73 3.42
C ASN A 37 -9.24 1.58 2.17
N ILE A 38 -8.46 1.34 1.13
CA ILE A 38 -8.63 1.97 -0.18
C ILE A 38 -9.46 1.01 -1.02
N ASN A 39 -10.74 1.31 -1.15
CA ASN A 39 -11.72 0.49 -1.84
C ASN A 39 -11.74 0.85 -3.34
N ASN A 40 -12.60 0.18 -4.11
CA ASN A 40 -12.73 0.42 -5.56
C ASN A 40 -12.92 1.92 -5.88
N HIS A 41 -12.14 2.43 -6.84
CA HIS A 41 -12.03 3.83 -7.23
C HIS A 41 -11.43 4.78 -6.17
N GLY A 42 -11.11 4.28 -4.98
CA GLY A 42 -10.40 5.02 -3.95
C GLY A 42 -8.94 5.26 -4.34
N ILE A 43 -8.45 6.46 -4.08
CA ILE A 43 -7.06 6.85 -4.31
C ILE A 43 -6.49 7.40 -3.00
N ALA A 44 -5.35 6.87 -2.55
CA ALA A 44 -4.58 7.46 -1.48
C ALA A 44 -3.19 7.90 -1.98
N THR A 45 -2.76 9.11 -1.65
CA THR A 45 -1.46 9.65 -2.06
C THR A 45 -0.69 10.16 -0.85
N GLY A 46 0.60 9.81 -0.73
CA GLY A 46 1.47 10.31 0.34
C GLY A 46 1.10 9.79 1.73
N THR A 47 0.61 8.54 1.82
CA THR A 47 0.24 7.97 3.13
C THR A 47 1.49 7.60 3.92
N ASN A 48 1.55 8.01 5.19
CA ASN A 48 2.59 7.65 6.14
C ASN A 48 2.03 6.64 7.16
N ILE A 49 2.54 5.41 7.14
CA ILE A 49 2.13 4.35 8.07
C ILE A 49 3.19 4.20 9.16
N ASN A 50 3.04 4.96 10.24
CA ASN A 50 3.94 4.91 11.40
C ASN A 50 3.71 3.65 12.24
N SER A 51 2.45 3.23 12.34
CA SER A 51 2.02 1.93 12.87
C SER A 51 0.63 1.59 12.30
N GLY A 52 0.27 0.31 12.23
CA GLY A 52 -1.00 -0.14 11.65
C GLY A 52 -0.90 -0.54 10.18
N THR A 53 -2.00 -0.40 9.44
CA THR A 53 -2.14 -1.02 8.11
C THR A 53 -2.83 -0.13 7.07
N GLN A 54 -2.33 -0.15 5.84
CA GLN A 54 -3.09 0.29 4.66
C GLN A 54 -3.45 -0.93 3.80
N ASN A 55 -4.74 -1.15 3.56
CA ASN A 55 -5.24 -2.20 2.67
C ASN A 55 -5.67 -1.56 1.35
N ILE A 56 -5.06 -2.00 0.25
CA ILE A 56 -5.40 -1.60 -1.12
C ILE A 56 -6.21 -2.74 -1.70
N LYS A 57 -7.53 -2.57 -1.72
CA LYS A 57 -8.47 -3.58 -2.19
C LYS A 57 -8.62 -3.52 -3.71
N SER A 58 -9.40 -4.46 -4.26
CA SER A 58 -9.74 -4.50 -5.69
C SER A 58 -10.18 -3.13 -6.23
N GLY A 59 -9.46 -2.63 -7.24
CA GLY A 59 -9.70 -1.33 -7.89
C GLY A 59 -9.28 -0.11 -7.07
N GLY A 60 -8.71 -0.30 -5.87
CA GLY A 60 -8.10 0.76 -5.08
C GLY A 60 -6.67 1.05 -5.53
N LYS A 61 -6.24 2.31 -5.37
CA LYS A 61 -4.88 2.74 -5.71
C LYS A 61 -4.22 3.49 -4.56
N ALA A 62 -3.01 3.08 -4.18
CA ALA A 62 -2.14 3.89 -3.33
C ALA A 62 -0.92 4.35 -4.11
N ASP A 63 -0.52 5.59 -3.87
CA ASP A 63 0.66 6.20 -4.45
C ASP A 63 1.55 6.79 -3.35
N THR A 64 2.86 6.59 -3.44
CA THR A 64 3.89 7.12 -2.53
C THR A 64 3.59 6.84 -1.05
N THR A 65 3.44 5.57 -0.70
CA THR A 65 3.20 5.17 0.71
C THR A 65 4.53 4.90 1.41
N ASN A 66 4.73 5.51 2.58
CA ASN A 66 5.88 5.26 3.46
C ASN A 66 5.48 4.29 4.57
N ILE A 67 6.22 3.17 4.70
CA ILE A 67 5.89 2.05 5.59
C ILE A 67 6.99 1.91 6.63
N SER A 68 6.73 2.39 7.85
CA SER A 68 7.68 2.37 8.96
C SER A 68 7.75 1.01 9.66
N THR A 69 8.66 0.90 10.63
CA THR A 69 8.87 -0.31 11.45
C THR A 69 7.56 -0.81 12.08
N GLY A 70 7.26 -2.10 11.90
CA GLY A 70 6.06 -2.74 12.45
C GLY A 70 4.76 -2.48 11.67
N SER A 71 4.81 -1.62 10.65
CA SER A 71 3.67 -1.27 9.80
C SER A 71 3.55 -2.15 8.57
N ARG A 72 2.36 -2.13 7.95
CA ARG A 72 2.06 -2.95 6.77
C ARG A 72 1.31 -2.17 5.70
N GLN A 73 1.69 -2.39 4.45
CA GLN A 73 0.82 -2.15 3.29
C GLN A 73 0.46 -3.50 2.67
N VAL A 74 -0.82 -3.70 2.41
CA VAL A 74 -1.37 -4.93 1.85
C VAL A 74 -2.01 -4.61 0.51
N VAL A 75 -1.52 -5.23 -0.56
CA VAL A 75 -2.07 -5.12 -1.91
C VAL A 75 -2.86 -6.40 -2.19
N GLU A 76 -4.19 -6.28 -2.21
CA GLU A 76 -5.07 -7.38 -2.55
C GLU A 76 -5.19 -7.56 -4.08
N LYS A 77 -5.92 -8.61 -4.48
CA LYS A 77 -6.22 -8.87 -5.89
C LYS A 77 -6.80 -7.62 -6.56
N ASP A 78 -6.26 -7.27 -7.72
CA ASP A 78 -6.64 -6.13 -8.56
C ASP A 78 -6.47 -4.75 -7.86
N GLY A 79 -5.77 -4.71 -6.72
CA GLY A 79 -5.29 -3.48 -6.07
C GLY A 79 -3.93 -3.05 -6.65
N THR A 80 -3.66 -1.74 -6.63
CA THR A 80 -2.39 -1.19 -7.16
C THR A 80 -1.69 -0.29 -6.16
N ALA A 81 -0.42 -0.60 -5.88
CA ALA A 81 0.49 0.26 -5.14
C ALA A 81 1.59 0.82 -6.06
N THR A 82 1.84 2.13 -6.04
CA THR A 82 2.96 2.75 -6.76
C THR A 82 3.87 3.49 -5.78
N GLY A 83 5.19 3.37 -5.95
CA GLY A 83 6.16 4.14 -5.16
C GLY A 83 6.16 3.83 -3.67
N SER A 84 5.99 2.56 -3.30
CA SER A 84 5.94 2.17 -1.88
C SER A 84 7.35 2.11 -1.29
N ASN A 85 7.61 2.92 -0.25
CA ASN A 85 8.89 3.01 0.44
C ASN A 85 8.82 2.21 1.74
N ILE A 86 9.57 1.11 1.80
CA ILE A 86 9.53 0.18 2.94
C ILE A 86 10.80 0.36 3.77
N SER A 87 10.66 0.92 4.97
CA SER A 87 11.77 1.07 5.91
C SER A 87 12.08 -0.21 6.68
N ALA A 88 13.22 -0.25 7.36
CA ALA A 88 13.61 -1.37 8.21
C ALA A 88 12.48 -1.80 9.18
N GLY A 89 12.13 -3.08 9.13
CA GLY A 89 11.04 -3.68 9.93
C GLY A 89 9.62 -3.38 9.42
N GLY A 90 9.46 -2.60 8.35
CA GLY A 90 8.19 -2.44 7.63
C GLY A 90 7.93 -3.60 6.66
N SER A 91 6.69 -3.76 6.22
CA SER A 91 6.32 -4.83 5.28
C SER A 91 5.38 -4.38 4.16
N LEU A 92 5.71 -4.76 2.93
CA LEU A 92 4.78 -4.80 1.81
C LEU A 92 4.33 -6.24 1.57
N ILE A 93 3.03 -6.47 1.55
CA ILE A 93 2.41 -7.78 1.31
C ILE A 93 1.60 -7.69 0.03
N VAL A 94 1.93 -8.49 -0.96
CA VAL A 94 1.23 -8.51 -2.26
C VAL A 94 0.61 -9.89 -2.48
N TYR A 95 -0.72 -9.93 -2.49
CA TYR A 95 -1.48 -11.15 -2.76
C TYR A 95 -1.57 -11.44 -4.27
N THR A 96 -2.06 -12.63 -4.62
CA THR A 96 -2.26 -13.03 -6.01
C THR A 96 -3.10 -12.01 -6.77
N GLY A 97 -2.59 -11.53 -7.91
CA GLY A 97 -3.29 -10.53 -8.72
C GLY A 97 -3.10 -9.09 -8.24
N GLY A 98 -2.32 -8.84 -7.19
CA GLY A 98 -1.95 -7.50 -6.76
C GLY A 98 -0.78 -6.94 -7.59
N ILE A 99 -0.77 -5.62 -7.77
CA ILE A 99 0.26 -4.91 -8.54
C ILE A 99 1.01 -3.95 -7.61
N ALA A 100 2.35 -4.03 -7.62
CA ALA A 100 3.20 -3.11 -6.86
C ALA A 100 4.40 -2.65 -7.69
N HIS A 101 4.42 -1.39 -8.13
CA HIS A 101 5.49 -0.86 -8.99
C HIS A 101 6.29 0.24 -8.28
N GLY A 102 7.58 0.34 -8.62
CA GLY A 102 8.48 1.31 -7.99
C GLY A 102 8.63 1.07 -6.49
N VAL A 103 8.61 -0.19 -6.04
CA VAL A 103 8.82 -0.52 -4.63
C VAL A 103 10.27 -0.19 -4.25
N ASN A 104 10.47 0.62 -3.21
CA ASN A 104 11.79 0.91 -2.65
C ASN A 104 11.97 0.12 -1.35
N GLN A 105 12.76 -0.94 -1.39
CA GLN A 105 12.98 -1.87 -0.28
C GLN A 105 14.29 -1.52 0.45
N GLU A 106 14.19 -0.89 1.63
CA GLU A 106 15.37 -0.60 2.45
C GLU A 106 15.93 -1.86 3.14
N THR A 107 17.19 -1.79 3.59
CA THR A 107 17.80 -2.90 4.34
C THR A 107 17.00 -3.20 5.60
N GLY A 108 16.64 -4.48 5.79
CA GLY A 108 15.84 -4.94 6.93
C GLY A 108 14.32 -4.80 6.76
N SER A 109 13.84 -4.33 5.61
CA SER A 109 12.41 -4.36 5.27
C SER A 109 11.99 -5.71 4.67
N ALA A 110 10.69 -6.00 4.68
CA ALA A 110 10.12 -7.23 4.12
C ALA A 110 9.23 -6.96 2.90
N LEU A 111 9.41 -7.77 1.87
CA LEU A 111 8.46 -7.95 0.78
C LEU A 111 7.95 -9.39 0.82
N VAL A 112 6.64 -9.56 0.98
CA VAL A 112 5.98 -10.87 1.00
C VAL A 112 5.04 -10.95 -0.19
N ALA A 113 5.38 -11.75 -1.19
CA ALA A 113 4.64 -11.83 -2.44
C ALA A 113 4.12 -13.25 -2.70
N ASN A 114 2.84 -13.35 -3.06
CA ASN A 114 2.33 -14.55 -3.70
C ASN A 114 2.61 -14.49 -5.21
N THR A 115 3.17 -15.56 -5.78
CA THR A 115 3.57 -15.62 -7.19
C THR A 115 2.48 -16.18 -8.13
N GLY A 116 1.22 -16.18 -7.70
CA GLY A 116 0.07 -16.59 -8.52
C GLY A 116 -0.19 -15.66 -9.71
N ALA A 117 -1.10 -16.07 -10.61
CA ALA A 117 -1.38 -15.34 -11.85
C ALA A 117 -1.82 -13.90 -11.59
N GLY A 118 -1.26 -12.96 -12.36
CA GLY A 118 -1.59 -11.54 -12.26
C GLY A 118 -0.81 -10.79 -11.17
N THR A 119 0.00 -11.46 -10.36
CA THR A 119 0.98 -10.74 -9.52
C THR A 119 2.02 -10.09 -10.43
N ASP A 120 2.19 -8.78 -10.26
CA ASP A 120 3.18 -7.98 -10.97
C ASP A 120 3.85 -6.99 -10.01
N ILE A 121 5.10 -7.29 -9.66
CA ILE A 121 5.88 -6.47 -8.73
C ILE A 121 7.17 -6.04 -9.42
N GLU A 122 7.44 -4.75 -9.36
CA GLU A 122 8.68 -4.13 -9.81
C GLU A 122 9.22 -3.25 -8.69
N GLY A 123 10.51 -3.38 -8.38
CA GLY A 123 11.13 -2.56 -7.35
C GLY A 123 12.64 -2.54 -7.39
N TYR A 124 13.17 -1.80 -6.42
CA TYR A 124 14.58 -1.62 -6.17
C TYR A 124 14.86 -1.98 -4.71
N ASN A 125 15.94 -2.71 -4.47
CA ASN A 125 16.59 -2.76 -3.17
C ASN A 125 17.88 -1.91 -3.23
N LYS A 126 18.63 -1.83 -2.11
CA LYS A 126 19.88 -1.04 -2.01
C LYS A 126 20.86 -1.22 -3.18
N LEU A 127 20.85 -2.36 -3.86
CA LEU A 127 21.89 -2.77 -4.80
C LEU A 127 21.37 -3.16 -6.20
N SER A 128 20.07 -3.36 -6.38
CA SER A 128 19.55 -3.83 -7.66
C SER A 128 18.06 -3.57 -7.86
N HIS A 129 17.68 -3.54 -9.14
CA HIS A 129 16.30 -3.75 -9.57
C HIS A 129 15.89 -5.22 -9.38
N PHE A 130 14.62 -5.47 -9.12
CA PHE A 130 14.03 -6.80 -9.10
C PHE A 130 12.62 -6.78 -9.68
N THR A 131 12.19 -7.94 -10.17
CA THR A 131 10.80 -8.15 -10.58
C THR A 131 10.27 -9.47 -10.02
N ILE A 132 9.00 -9.50 -9.65
CA ILE A 132 8.26 -10.71 -9.29
C ILE A 132 6.98 -10.67 -10.13
N THR A 133 7.01 -11.38 -11.26
CA THR A 133 5.88 -11.38 -12.20
C THR A 133 5.45 -12.80 -12.50
N ARG A 134 4.15 -13.01 -12.63
CA ARG A 134 3.61 -14.20 -13.28
C ARG A 134 2.66 -13.78 -14.39
N ARG A 135 3.18 -13.81 -15.61
CA ARG A 135 2.36 -13.72 -16.83
C ARG A 135 1.49 -14.98 -16.90
N GLY A 136 0.20 -14.80 -17.16
CA GLY A 136 -0.74 -15.91 -17.36
C GLY A 136 -0.22 -16.88 -18.43
N GLY A 137 -0.40 -18.18 -18.19
CA GLY A 137 -0.11 -19.22 -19.18
C GLY A 137 -1.16 -19.26 -20.28
#